data_AF-A0AAQ6IC44-F1
#
_entry.id   AF-A0AAQ6IC44-F1
#
_cell.length_a   1.000
_cell.length_b   1.000
_cell.length_c   1.000
_cell.angle_alpha   90.00
_cell.angle_beta   90.00
_cell.angle_gamma   90.00
#
_symmetry.space_group_name_H-M   'P 1'
#
loop_
_entity.id
_entity.type
_entity.pdbx_description
1 polymer ?
#
loop_
_entity_poly.entity_id
_entity_poly.type
_entity_poly.pdbx_seq_one_letter_code
_entity_poly.pdbx_strand_id
1 'polypeptide(L)'
;SCLTYETSHLCICVIVHHILLSETPSPTLSALVDIDPLSTDVKSVVLKGESHIEKVELVNPVNLELQCKWDGTENNLQTITGYWTKDGSEIENSRVTVQLEDEQYNLKQKFSILNETNLGNYSCVFGNEAKINFILSVPQVSPKRDKPLIGYLRDYVVIECKVEDNQPEPDSWSWSKKNGTDKEIIYTRLEPLKYEIKTKERKTRLVVHNLTEADAGLYFCGAVYPIGTSHNNIELKVITLWEPLKPFLAILVEVCVLVAAILLYERSQSKKNCATENGPNPDQTNTLTQEENNEREGNSSVRQRNV
;
A
#
# COMPACT_ATOMS: atom_id res chain seq x y z
N SER A 1 59.74 -50.73 -26.18
CA SER A 1 60.89 -50.77 -25.26
C SER A 1 60.31 -50.68 -23.84
N CYS A 2 59.90 -51.78 -23.21
CA CYS A 2 60.75 -52.71 -22.44
C CYS A 2 61.62 -51.93 -21.43
N LEU A 3 61.28 -52.00 -20.13
CA LEU A 3 61.91 -52.90 -19.13
C LEU A 3 63.40 -52.55 -18.99
N THR A 4 64.05 -52.36 -17.84
CA THR A 4 63.91 -52.74 -16.41
C THR A 4 65.28 -52.39 -15.83
N TYR A 5 65.40 -51.87 -14.60
CA TYR A 5 66.59 -52.06 -13.74
C TYR A 5 66.11 -51.90 -12.29
N GLU A 6 65.98 -53.02 -11.55
CA GLU A 6 66.92 -53.48 -10.49
C GLU A 6 66.96 -52.51 -9.30
N THR A 7 66.31 -52.80 -8.15
CA THR A 7 66.85 -53.56 -7.00
C THR A 7 68.38 -53.49 -6.92
N SER A 8 69.03 -52.90 -5.92
CA SER A 8 69.00 -53.34 -4.51
C SER A 8 69.89 -52.45 -3.62
N HIS A 9 69.58 -52.48 -2.32
CA HIS A 9 70.49 -52.34 -1.17
C HIS A 9 70.88 -50.96 -0.57
N LEU A 10 70.20 -50.68 0.55
CA LEU A 10 70.79 -50.60 1.90
C LEU A 10 71.42 -49.26 2.35
N CYS A 11 70.63 -48.44 3.03
CA CYS A 11 71.06 -47.62 4.18
C CYS A 11 69.88 -47.55 5.16
N ILE A 12 69.83 -48.47 6.12
CA ILE A 12 70.29 -48.26 7.51
C ILE A 12 69.37 -47.30 8.27
N CYS A 13 68.56 -47.94 9.12
CA CYS A 13 67.82 -47.47 10.28
C CYS A 13 68.08 -46.03 10.74
N VAL A 14 67.09 -45.15 10.57
CA VAL A 14 66.89 -44.00 11.45
C VAL A 14 65.37 -43.72 11.51
N ILE A 15 64.80 -43.78 12.73
CA ILE A 15 63.51 -43.18 13.15
C ILE A 15 62.27 -43.96 12.65
N VAL A 16 61.78 -45.00 13.35
CA VAL A 16 60.97 -44.96 14.59
C VAL A 16 60.09 -43.72 14.68
N HIS A 17 58.77 -43.93 14.69
CA HIS A 17 57.70 -42.92 14.79
C HIS A 17 57.39 -42.15 13.50
N HIS A 18 56.71 -42.80 12.55
CA HIS A 18 55.58 -42.19 11.82
C HIS A 18 54.84 -43.26 10.99
N ILE A 19 53.55 -43.44 11.30
CA ILE A 19 52.46 -43.81 10.36
C ILE A 19 52.49 -45.25 9.81
N LEU A 20 51.73 -46.14 10.47
CA LEU A 20 50.75 -47.06 9.85
C LEU A 20 50.15 -47.96 10.94
N LEU A 21 48.96 -47.59 11.42
CA LEU A 21 47.91 -48.55 11.74
C LEU A 21 46.59 -47.83 11.46
N SER A 22 45.96 -48.29 10.39
CA SER A 22 44.58 -48.01 10.05
C SER A 22 43.67 -48.46 11.18
N GLU A 23 43.01 -47.51 11.83
CA GLU A 23 41.75 -47.76 12.53
C GLU A 23 40.76 -46.66 12.13
N THR A 24 39.66 -47.10 11.54
CA THR A 24 38.45 -46.32 11.27
C THR A 24 37.92 -45.67 12.54
N PRO A 25 37.69 -44.35 12.60
CA PRO A 25 36.89 -43.76 13.65
C PRO A 25 35.42 -43.70 13.24
N SER A 26 34.63 -44.43 14.03
CA SER A 26 33.24 -44.24 14.46
C SER A 26 32.48 -43.00 13.93
N PRO A 27 31.17 -43.12 13.63
CA PRO A 27 30.37 -41.98 13.17
C PRO A 27 30.28 -40.91 14.26
N THR A 28 30.82 -39.73 13.96
CA THR A 28 30.64 -38.53 14.78
C THR A 28 29.15 -38.24 14.91
N LEU A 29 28.69 -38.31 16.15
CA LEU A 29 27.37 -37.88 16.63
C LEU A 29 27.03 -36.52 15.99
N SER A 30 26.02 -36.50 15.13
CA SER A 30 25.45 -35.27 14.61
C SER A 30 25.09 -34.38 15.79
N ALA A 31 25.73 -33.21 15.87
CA ALA A 31 25.32 -32.16 16.78
C ALA A 31 23.83 -31.89 16.49
N LEU A 32 23.00 -32.15 17.49
CA LEU A 32 21.63 -31.67 17.49
C LEU A 32 21.72 -30.15 17.34
N VAL A 33 21.13 -29.64 16.26
CA VAL A 33 20.83 -28.22 16.15
C VAL A 33 19.93 -27.91 17.34
N ASP A 34 20.44 -27.17 18.31
CA ASP A 34 19.62 -26.58 19.37
C ASP A 34 18.55 -25.74 18.69
N ILE A 35 17.32 -26.26 18.66
CA ILE A 35 16.15 -25.48 18.25
C ILE A 35 15.90 -24.54 19.41
N ASP A 36 16.30 -23.28 19.26
CA ASP A 36 15.95 -22.24 20.21
C ASP A 36 14.44 -22.32 20.53
N PRO A 37 14.05 -22.35 21.82
CA PRO A 37 12.65 -22.46 22.18
C PRO A 37 11.89 -21.25 21.64
N LEU A 38 10.80 -21.52 20.92
CA LEU A 38 9.93 -20.50 20.34
C LEU A 38 9.46 -19.52 21.42
N SER A 39 9.72 -18.22 21.22
CA SER A 39 9.31 -17.18 22.17
C SER A 39 7.81 -17.25 22.46
N THR A 40 7.42 -16.94 23.70
CA THR A 40 6.01 -16.92 24.12
C THR A 40 5.61 -15.48 24.39
N ASP A 41 4.85 -14.88 23.48
CA ASP A 41 4.25 -13.56 23.69
C ASP A 41 2.80 -13.72 24.15
N VAL A 42 2.42 -12.94 25.16
CA VAL A 42 1.06 -12.92 25.71
C VAL A 42 0.43 -11.58 25.37
N LYS A 43 -0.71 -11.60 24.66
CA LYS A 43 -1.49 -10.37 24.38
C LYS A 43 -2.92 -10.52 24.88
N SER A 44 -3.29 -9.70 25.84
CA SER A 44 -4.62 -9.68 26.44
C SER A 44 -5.41 -8.46 25.99
N VAL A 45 -6.65 -8.66 25.54
CA VAL A 45 -7.57 -7.57 25.19
C VAL A 45 -8.82 -7.68 26.06
N VAL A 46 -9.18 -6.55 26.69
CA VAL A 46 -10.36 -6.41 27.55
C VAL A 46 -11.36 -5.51 26.83
N LEU A 47 -12.59 -5.98 26.64
CA LEU A 47 -13.61 -5.20 25.94
C LEU A 47 -14.68 -4.62 26.84
N LYS A 48 -15.12 -3.42 26.44
CA LYS A 48 -16.39 -2.80 26.84
C LYS A 48 -17.16 -2.47 25.55
N GLY A 49 -18.23 -3.20 25.25
CA GLY A 49 -19.12 -2.95 24.09
C GLY A 49 -19.05 -3.97 22.95
N GLU A 50 -19.96 -3.82 21.96
CA GLU A 50 -20.13 -4.73 20.82
C GLU A 50 -19.05 -4.53 19.74
N SER A 51 -18.14 -5.51 19.65
CA SER A 51 -17.11 -5.75 18.62
C SER A 51 -15.90 -4.79 18.60
N HIS A 52 -14.71 -5.33 18.91
CA HIS A 52 -13.42 -4.64 18.82
C HIS A 52 -12.47 -5.37 17.88
N ILE A 53 -11.55 -4.61 17.29
CA ILE A 53 -10.51 -5.12 16.39
C ILE A 53 -9.14 -4.71 16.96
N GLU A 54 -8.36 -5.69 17.40
CA GLU A 54 -6.98 -5.50 17.84
C GLU A 54 -6.02 -5.91 16.72
N LYS A 55 -5.05 -5.06 16.37
CA LYS A 55 -3.98 -5.43 15.43
C LYS A 55 -2.75 -5.93 16.20
N VAL A 56 -2.15 -7.02 15.74
CA VAL A 56 -0.93 -7.58 16.30
C VAL A 56 0.06 -7.76 15.17
N GLU A 57 1.15 -6.99 15.24
CA GLU A 57 2.22 -7.08 14.26
C GLU A 57 3.30 -8.04 14.75
N LEU A 58 3.57 -9.08 13.97
CA LEU A 58 4.51 -10.15 14.29
C LEU A 58 5.64 -10.17 13.26
N VAL A 59 6.87 -10.35 13.73
CA VAL A 59 8.07 -10.45 12.87
C VAL A 59 8.62 -11.87 12.86
N ASN A 60 8.68 -12.48 14.04
CA ASN A 60 9.25 -13.81 14.24
C ASN A 60 8.15 -14.85 14.49
N PRO A 61 8.42 -16.13 14.20
CA PRO A 61 7.66 -17.26 14.75
C PRO A 61 7.48 -17.12 16.27
N VAL A 62 6.26 -17.37 16.76
CA VAL A 62 5.91 -17.15 18.17
C VAL A 62 4.78 -18.08 18.62
N ASN A 63 4.80 -18.52 19.88
CA ASN A 63 3.63 -19.08 20.55
C ASN A 63 2.84 -17.92 21.18
N LEU A 64 1.75 -17.53 20.53
CA LEU A 64 0.94 -16.39 20.92
C LEU A 64 -0.24 -16.84 21.79
N GLU A 65 -0.33 -16.34 23.01
CA GLU A 65 -1.54 -16.48 23.83
C GLU A 65 -2.46 -15.28 23.59
N LEU A 66 -3.65 -15.54 23.03
CA LEU A 66 -4.70 -14.55 22.88
C LEU A 66 -5.71 -14.72 24.01
N GLN A 67 -6.06 -13.60 24.65
CA GLN A 67 -7.08 -13.57 25.71
C GLN A 67 -8.16 -12.54 25.38
N CYS A 68 -9.40 -13.00 25.54
CA CYS A 68 -10.63 -12.24 25.46
C CYS A 68 -11.27 -12.09 26.83
N LYS A 69 -11.60 -10.85 27.19
CA LYS A 69 -12.46 -10.56 28.33
C LYS A 69 -13.69 -9.80 27.87
N TRP A 70 -14.86 -10.25 28.31
CA TRP A 70 -16.16 -9.66 27.95
C TRP A 70 -17.05 -9.54 29.18
N ASP A 71 -17.56 -8.33 29.44
CA ASP A 71 -18.38 -8.01 30.62
C ASP A 71 -19.83 -8.51 30.49
N GLY A 72 -20.21 -9.06 29.33
CA GLY A 72 -21.55 -9.57 29.11
C GLY A 72 -22.57 -8.52 28.62
N THR A 73 -23.86 -8.83 28.76
CA THR A 73 -25.02 -7.95 28.50
C THR A 73 -25.83 -7.73 29.79
N GLU A 74 -26.95 -7.00 29.71
CA GLU A 74 -27.81 -6.74 30.89
C GLU A 74 -28.36 -8.03 31.55
N ASN A 75 -28.49 -9.12 30.80
CA ASN A 75 -29.00 -10.42 31.29
C ASN A 75 -27.93 -11.51 31.21
N ASN A 76 -26.85 -11.35 31.97
CA ASN A 76 -25.74 -12.30 31.98
C ASN A 76 -26.15 -13.70 32.49
N LEU A 77 -25.77 -14.72 31.73
CA LEU A 77 -25.91 -16.12 32.13
C LEU A 77 -24.73 -16.56 33.00
N GLN A 78 -24.93 -17.48 33.94
CA GLN A 78 -23.80 -18.00 34.74
C GLN A 78 -22.71 -18.65 33.88
N THR A 79 -23.12 -19.24 32.75
CA THR A 79 -22.22 -19.86 31.77
C THR A 79 -22.65 -19.53 30.34
N ILE A 80 -21.69 -19.42 29.44
CA ILE A 80 -21.91 -19.21 28.01
C ILE A 80 -20.98 -20.11 27.20
N THR A 81 -21.36 -20.44 25.96
CA THR A 81 -20.47 -21.15 25.04
C THR A 81 -19.48 -20.17 24.41
N GLY A 82 -18.19 -20.38 24.63
CA GLY A 82 -17.10 -19.65 23.98
C GLY A 82 -16.40 -20.53 22.94
N TYR A 83 -15.99 -19.97 21.81
CA TYR A 83 -15.20 -20.69 20.81
C TYR A 83 -14.29 -19.72 20.03
N TRP A 84 -13.32 -20.27 19.31
CA TRP A 84 -12.42 -19.50 18.46
C TRP A 84 -12.69 -19.75 16.99
N THR A 85 -12.50 -18.72 16.18
CA THR A 85 -12.55 -18.77 14.73
C THR A 85 -11.26 -18.22 14.15
N LYS A 86 -10.86 -18.73 12.99
CA LYS A 86 -9.79 -18.19 12.17
C LYS A 86 -10.34 -17.94 10.77
N ASP A 87 -10.20 -16.71 10.30
CA ASP A 87 -10.68 -16.24 8.99
C ASP A 87 -12.17 -16.55 8.75
N GLY A 88 -12.95 -16.53 9.83
CA GLY A 88 -14.39 -16.83 9.84
C GLY A 88 -14.75 -18.29 10.00
N SER A 89 -13.81 -19.23 9.92
CA SER A 89 -14.05 -20.65 10.17
C SER A 89 -13.77 -21.01 11.63
N GLU A 90 -14.66 -21.79 12.26
CA GLU A 90 -14.46 -22.27 13.63
C GLU A 90 -13.23 -23.19 13.71
N ILE A 91 -12.40 -22.97 14.72
CA ILE A 91 -11.24 -23.80 15.01
C ILE A 91 -11.73 -25.07 15.70
N GLU A 92 -11.35 -26.22 15.17
CA GLU A 92 -11.72 -27.53 15.73
C GLU A 92 -11.33 -27.62 17.21
N ASN A 93 -12.24 -28.19 18.02
CA ASN A 93 -12.05 -28.39 19.46
C ASN A 93 -11.79 -27.12 20.28
N SER A 94 -12.08 -25.92 19.75
CA SER A 94 -11.94 -24.65 20.48
C SER A 94 -13.15 -24.32 21.37
N ARG A 95 -14.28 -25.01 21.16
CA ARG A 95 -15.54 -24.76 21.85
C ARG A 95 -15.48 -25.21 23.30
N VAL A 96 -15.77 -24.29 24.21
CA VAL A 96 -15.74 -24.50 25.66
C VAL A 96 -16.90 -23.77 26.35
N THR A 97 -17.28 -24.26 27.52
CA THR A 97 -18.20 -23.52 28.40
C THR A 97 -17.39 -22.54 29.23
N VAL A 98 -17.65 -21.25 29.07
CA VAL A 98 -17.01 -20.15 29.80
C VAL A 98 -17.91 -19.73 30.96
N GLN A 99 -17.34 -19.61 32.16
CA GLN A 99 -18.06 -19.16 33.35
C GLN A 99 -17.93 -17.65 33.51
N LEU A 100 -18.96 -17.03 34.10
CA LEU A 100 -18.90 -15.65 34.54
C LEU A 100 -18.13 -15.59 35.87
N GLU A 101 -16.96 -14.95 35.86
CA GLU A 101 -16.11 -14.77 37.04
C GLU A 101 -15.78 -13.27 37.17
N ASP A 102 -15.97 -12.69 38.35
CA ASP A 102 -15.73 -11.26 38.61
C ASP A 102 -16.40 -10.33 37.57
N GLU A 103 -17.67 -10.62 37.24
CA GLU A 103 -18.46 -9.90 36.22
C GLU A 103 -17.88 -9.96 34.79
N GLN A 104 -16.97 -10.91 34.50
CA GLN A 104 -16.35 -11.07 33.19
C GLN A 104 -16.29 -12.53 32.71
N TYR A 105 -16.61 -12.73 31.44
CA TYR A 105 -16.29 -13.97 30.73
C TYR A 105 -14.86 -13.89 30.20
N ASN A 106 -14.04 -14.89 30.56
CA ASN A 106 -12.64 -14.97 30.18
C ASN A 106 -12.38 -16.18 29.29
N LEU A 107 -11.95 -15.95 28.05
CA LEU A 107 -11.57 -17.00 27.11
C LEU A 107 -10.14 -16.77 26.61
N LYS A 108 -9.29 -17.78 26.74
CA LYS A 108 -7.88 -17.72 26.32
C LYS A 108 -7.50 -18.96 25.53
N GLN A 109 -6.64 -18.78 24.53
CA GLN A 109 -6.08 -19.89 23.76
C GLN A 109 -4.68 -19.53 23.26
N LYS A 110 -3.80 -20.53 23.26
CA LYS A 110 -2.46 -20.43 22.67
C LYS A 110 -2.49 -20.88 21.22
N PHE A 111 -1.82 -20.12 20.37
CA PHE A 111 -1.69 -20.38 18.94
C PHE A 111 -0.20 -20.40 18.58
N SER A 112 0.24 -21.46 17.90
CA SER A 112 1.59 -21.50 17.33
C SER A 112 1.58 -20.81 15.96
N ILE A 113 2.19 -19.64 15.90
CA ILE A 113 2.30 -18.82 14.70
C ILE A 113 3.69 -19.05 14.13
N LEU A 114 3.80 -19.92 13.13
CA LEU A 114 5.09 -20.39 12.60
C LEU A 114 5.41 -19.79 11.23
N ASN A 115 4.40 -19.49 10.43
CA ASN A 115 4.56 -18.96 9.09
C ASN A 115 3.37 -18.07 8.69
N GLU A 116 3.42 -17.54 7.48
CA GLU A 116 2.41 -16.64 6.93
C GLU A 116 1.00 -17.24 6.89
N THR A 117 0.88 -18.56 6.78
CA THR A 117 -0.43 -19.24 6.77
C THR A 117 -1.09 -19.23 8.12
N ASN A 118 -0.34 -19.02 9.21
CA ASN A 118 -0.88 -18.86 10.57
C ASN A 118 -1.28 -17.41 10.88
N LEU A 119 -0.93 -16.45 10.03
CA LEU A 119 -1.46 -15.09 10.15
C LEU A 119 -2.93 -15.05 9.69
N GLY A 120 -3.62 -13.96 9.97
CA GLY A 120 -5.04 -13.80 9.61
C GLY A 120 -5.88 -13.21 10.73
N ASN A 121 -7.19 -13.34 10.59
CA ASN A 121 -8.16 -12.82 11.55
C ASN A 121 -8.59 -13.92 12.53
N TYR A 122 -8.11 -13.83 13.76
CA TYR A 122 -8.52 -14.69 14.85
C TYR A 122 -9.65 -14.02 15.61
N SER A 123 -10.71 -14.75 15.92
CA SER A 123 -11.80 -14.19 16.71
C SER A 123 -12.22 -15.13 17.81
N CYS A 124 -12.41 -14.61 19.01
CA CYS A 124 -13.16 -15.32 20.05
C CYS A 124 -14.63 -14.90 19.96
N VAL A 125 -15.51 -15.86 20.16
CA VAL A 125 -16.96 -15.67 20.05
C VAL A 125 -17.61 -16.20 21.32
N PHE A 126 -18.48 -15.40 21.92
CA PHE A 126 -19.29 -15.75 23.09
C PHE A 126 -20.75 -15.90 22.66
N GLY A 127 -21.16 -17.15 22.41
CA GLY A 127 -22.49 -17.48 21.91
C GLY A 127 -22.83 -16.71 20.62
N ASN A 128 -23.95 -15.99 20.65
CA ASN A 128 -24.36 -15.06 19.60
C ASN A 128 -24.26 -13.59 20.06
N GLU A 129 -23.69 -13.35 21.23
CA GLU A 129 -23.76 -12.05 21.93
C GLU A 129 -22.55 -11.17 21.62
N ALA A 130 -21.35 -11.75 21.52
CA ALA A 130 -20.13 -10.97 21.33
C ALA A 130 -19.09 -11.69 20.48
N LYS A 131 -18.35 -10.89 19.70
CA LYS A 131 -17.21 -11.32 18.89
C LYS A 131 -16.07 -10.31 18.98
N ILE A 132 -14.87 -10.78 19.30
CA ILE A 132 -13.65 -9.95 19.39
C ILE A 132 -12.68 -10.43 18.33
N ASN A 133 -12.13 -9.50 17.54
CA ASN A 133 -11.23 -9.83 16.43
C ASN A 133 -9.78 -9.40 16.76
N PHE A 134 -8.84 -10.28 16.42
CA PHE A 134 -7.40 -10.05 16.44
C PHE A 134 -6.87 -10.25 15.02
N ILE A 135 -6.33 -9.18 14.44
CA ILE A 135 -5.70 -9.24 13.12
C ILE A 135 -4.22 -9.46 13.33
N LEU A 136 -3.78 -10.70 13.14
CA LEU A 136 -2.36 -11.07 13.13
C LEU A 136 -1.79 -10.78 11.74
N SER A 137 -0.77 -9.94 11.67
CA SER A 137 -0.13 -9.58 10.41
C SER A 137 1.34 -9.25 10.61
N VAL A 138 2.10 -9.17 9.52
CA VAL A 138 3.44 -8.56 9.54
C VAL A 138 3.34 -7.03 9.47
N PRO A 139 4.36 -6.29 9.93
CA PRO A 139 4.40 -4.83 9.79
C PRO A 139 4.16 -4.39 8.35
N GLN A 140 3.33 -3.36 8.18
CA GLN A 140 2.81 -2.97 6.88
C GLN A 140 3.77 -2.05 6.11
N VAL A 141 3.92 -2.30 4.81
CA VAL A 141 4.71 -1.41 3.95
C VAL A 141 3.92 -0.15 3.59
N SER A 142 4.59 0.99 3.67
CA SER A 142 4.09 2.34 3.38
C SER A 142 4.93 3.02 2.28
N PRO A 143 4.45 4.14 1.69
CA PRO A 143 3.09 4.63 1.74
C PRO A 143 2.16 3.83 0.81
N LYS A 144 0.91 3.61 1.25
CA LYS A 144 -0.17 3.27 0.32
C LYS A 144 -0.52 4.53 -0.46
N ARG A 145 -0.49 4.45 -1.78
CA ARG A 145 -0.80 5.58 -2.67
C ARG A 145 -2.08 5.31 -3.43
N ASP A 146 -3.04 6.21 -3.31
CA ASP A 146 -4.28 6.16 -4.10
C ASP A 146 -4.07 6.70 -5.53
N LYS A 147 -3.05 7.55 -5.70
CA LYS A 147 -2.71 8.17 -6.98
C LYS A 147 -1.53 7.44 -7.64
N PRO A 148 -1.58 7.23 -8.97
CA PRO A 148 -0.46 6.67 -9.69
C PRO A 148 0.75 7.61 -9.63
N LEU A 149 1.94 7.02 -9.62
CA LEU A 149 3.18 7.73 -9.87
C LEU A 149 3.28 8.03 -11.36
N ILE A 150 3.64 9.26 -11.70
CA ILE A 150 3.78 9.70 -13.10
C ILE A 150 5.26 9.74 -13.47
N GLY A 151 5.63 9.02 -14.52
CA GLY A 151 6.94 9.10 -15.17
C GLY A 151 6.81 9.63 -16.59
N TYR A 152 7.86 10.24 -17.12
CA TYR A 152 7.89 10.74 -18.49
C TYR A 152 8.73 9.85 -19.40
N LEU A 153 8.31 9.70 -20.66
CA LEU A 153 9.08 8.93 -21.64
C LEU A 153 10.55 9.38 -21.68
N ARG A 154 11.45 8.40 -21.78
CA ARG A 154 12.91 8.54 -21.84
C ARG A 154 13.57 9.12 -20.57
N ASP A 155 12.79 9.46 -19.55
CA ASP A 155 13.28 9.88 -18.25
C ASP A 155 13.46 8.66 -17.32
N TYR A 156 13.68 8.91 -16.03
CA TYR A 156 13.66 7.90 -14.98
C TYR A 156 12.56 8.20 -13.95
N VAL A 157 12.21 7.18 -13.17
CA VAL A 157 11.32 7.33 -12.02
C VAL A 157 11.87 6.58 -10.82
N VAL A 158 11.59 7.09 -9.62
CA VAL A 158 11.96 6.46 -8.35
C VAL A 158 10.70 6.01 -7.63
N ILE A 159 10.53 4.70 -7.50
CA ILE A 159 9.49 4.08 -6.69
C ILE A 159 10.08 3.80 -5.32
N GLU A 160 9.42 4.28 -4.26
CA GLU A 160 9.93 4.20 -2.90
C GLU A 160 8.94 3.46 -2.00
N CYS A 161 9.46 2.52 -1.22
CA CYS A 161 8.74 1.84 -0.15
C CYS A 161 9.52 1.93 1.15
N LYS A 162 8.79 2.01 2.25
CA LYS A 162 9.36 2.02 3.60
C LYS A 162 8.43 1.37 4.62
N VAL A 163 9.01 0.84 5.67
CA VAL A 163 8.28 0.45 6.89
C VAL A 163 8.26 1.67 7.82
N GLU A 164 7.24 1.83 8.66
CA GLU A 164 7.17 2.99 9.57
C GLU A 164 8.33 2.98 10.58
N ASP A 165 8.76 4.16 11.05
CA ASP A 165 9.97 4.26 11.88
C ASP A 165 9.82 3.60 13.26
N ASN A 166 8.58 3.46 13.74
CA ASN A 166 8.20 2.75 14.97
C ASN A 166 8.11 1.22 14.78
N GLN A 167 8.21 0.73 13.55
CA GLN A 167 8.11 -0.69 13.24
C GLN A 167 9.50 -1.33 13.11
N PRO A 168 9.59 -2.67 13.33
CA PRO A 168 10.82 -3.42 13.17
C PRO A 168 11.37 -3.34 11.74
N GLU A 169 12.68 -3.45 11.60
CA GLU A 169 13.33 -3.53 10.29
C GLU A 169 13.08 -4.90 9.64
N PRO A 170 12.79 -4.97 8.32
CA PRO A 170 12.71 -6.23 7.60
C PRO A 170 14.09 -6.82 7.30
N ASP A 171 14.19 -8.15 7.23
CA ASP A 171 15.44 -8.85 6.90
C ASP A 171 15.91 -8.53 5.49
N SER A 172 14.96 -8.38 4.56
CA SER A 172 15.26 -8.04 3.17
C SER A 172 14.06 -7.42 2.45
N TRP A 173 14.32 -6.91 1.24
CA TRP A 173 13.32 -6.33 0.37
C TRP A 173 13.26 -7.07 -0.96
N SER A 174 12.04 -7.23 -1.50
CA SER A 174 11.80 -7.77 -2.83
C SER A 174 11.08 -6.74 -3.71
N TRP A 175 11.35 -6.78 -5.01
CA TRP A 175 10.67 -5.95 -6.01
C TRP A 175 10.11 -6.84 -7.11
N SER A 176 8.88 -6.58 -7.54
CA SER A 176 8.26 -7.27 -8.67
C SER A 176 7.38 -6.32 -9.48
N LYS A 177 7.17 -6.65 -10.75
CA LYS A 177 6.27 -5.93 -11.65
C LYS A 177 5.14 -6.87 -12.08
N LYS A 178 3.93 -6.34 -12.21
CA LYS A 178 2.82 -7.09 -12.79
C LYS A 178 3.10 -7.31 -14.29
N ASN A 179 3.08 -8.57 -14.71
CA ASN A 179 3.18 -8.96 -16.11
C ASN A 179 1.98 -9.87 -16.44
N GLY A 180 0.96 -9.30 -17.08
CA GLY A 180 -0.33 -9.98 -17.28
C GLY A 180 -1.03 -10.30 -15.96
N THR A 181 -1.25 -11.59 -15.70
CA THR A 181 -1.82 -12.08 -14.43
C THR A 181 -0.78 -12.28 -13.33
N ASP A 182 0.50 -12.40 -13.70
CA ASP A 182 1.55 -12.85 -12.81
C ASP A 182 2.40 -11.68 -12.29
N LYS A 183 3.17 -11.96 -11.23
CA LYS A 183 4.17 -11.04 -10.68
C LYS A 183 5.56 -11.52 -11.07
N GLU A 184 6.26 -10.72 -11.84
CA GLU A 184 7.63 -11.01 -12.27
C GLU A 184 8.61 -10.30 -11.34
N ILE A 185 9.54 -11.07 -10.75
CA ILE A 185 10.55 -10.51 -9.83
C ILE A 185 11.57 -9.70 -10.62
N ILE A 186 11.86 -8.49 -10.11
CA ILE A 186 12.85 -7.60 -10.71
C ILE A 186 14.23 -7.96 -10.16
N TYR A 187 15.09 -8.51 -11.02
CA TYR A 187 16.50 -8.73 -10.70
C TYR A 187 17.37 -7.73 -11.44
N THR A 188 18.01 -6.81 -10.69
CA THR A 188 18.95 -5.82 -11.26
C THR A 188 20.07 -6.46 -12.09
N ARG A 189 20.46 -7.71 -11.80
CA ARG A 189 21.49 -8.42 -12.59
C ARG A 189 21.07 -8.73 -14.03
N LEU A 190 19.77 -8.87 -14.30
CA LEU A 190 19.25 -9.19 -15.64
C LEU A 190 19.22 -7.94 -16.53
N GLU A 191 18.85 -6.79 -15.96
CA GLU A 191 18.76 -5.53 -16.68
C GLU A 191 19.41 -4.38 -15.88
N PRO A 192 20.74 -4.39 -15.72
CA PRO A 192 21.46 -3.46 -14.83
C PRO A 192 21.41 -2.00 -15.31
N LEU A 193 21.16 -1.77 -16.60
CA LEU A 193 20.96 -0.43 -17.15
C LEU A 193 19.51 0.07 -16.99
N LYS A 194 18.56 -0.84 -16.74
CA LYS A 194 17.13 -0.53 -16.63
C LYS A 194 16.72 -0.28 -15.19
N TYR A 195 17.13 -1.17 -14.29
CA TYR A 195 16.71 -1.16 -12.90
C TYR A 195 17.89 -0.96 -11.96
N GLU A 196 17.75 -0.04 -11.01
CA GLU A 196 18.67 0.13 -9.90
C GLU A 196 17.89 0.02 -8.58
N ILE A 197 18.32 -0.85 -7.68
CA ILE A 197 17.70 -1.01 -6.36
C ILE A 197 18.65 -0.44 -5.29
N LYS A 198 18.13 0.50 -4.51
CA LYS A 198 18.83 1.12 -3.37
C LYS A 198 18.05 0.84 -2.10
N THR A 199 18.60 -0.03 -1.26
CA THR A 199 18.01 -0.38 0.03
C THR A 199 18.85 0.19 1.17
N LYS A 200 18.16 0.76 2.15
CA LYS A 200 18.72 1.23 3.42
C LYS A 200 17.74 0.85 4.52
N GLU A 201 18.06 -0.21 5.26
CA GLU A 201 17.31 -0.67 6.42
C GLU A 201 15.79 -0.75 6.12
N ARG A 202 14.99 0.08 6.81
CA ARG A 202 13.53 0.21 6.68
C ARG A 202 13.03 0.80 5.37
N LYS A 203 13.91 1.08 4.39
CA LYS A 203 13.56 1.80 3.17
C LYS A 203 14.21 1.19 1.94
N THR A 204 13.44 1.01 0.88
CA THR A 204 13.95 0.57 -0.42
C THR A 204 13.44 1.47 -1.54
N ARG A 205 14.28 1.67 -2.56
CA ARG A 205 13.99 2.47 -3.75
C ARG A 205 14.31 1.66 -4.99
N LEU A 206 13.37 1.59 -5.91
CA LEU A 206 13.56 1.09 -7.25
C LEU A 206 13.62 2.28 -8.20
N VAL A 207 14.74 2.45 -8.90
CA VAL A 207 14.89 3.39 -9.99
C VAL A 207 14.68 2.64 -11.31
N VAL A 208 13.76 3.12 -12.13
CA VAL A 208 13.52 2.61 -13.49
C VAL A 208 14.00 3.66 -14.47
N HIS A 209 15.06 3.36 -15.22
CA HIS A 209 15.67 4.27 -16.19
C HIS A 209 15.05 4.14 -17.58
N ASN A 210 15.23 5.19 -18.39
CA ASN A 210 14.83 5.24 -19.81
C ASN A 210 13.41 4.70 -20.02
N LEU A 211 12.43 5.39 -19.44
CA LEU A 211 11.04 4.97 -19.43
C LEU A 211 10.44 4.85 -20.83
N THR A 212 9.69 3.79 -21.02
CA THR A 212 8.90 3.46 -22.20
C THR A 212 7.45 3.23 -21.80
N GLU A 213 6.53 3.19 -22.76
CA GLU A 213 5.12 2.91 -22.48
C GLU A 213 4.92 1.54 -21.81
N ALA A 214 5.76 0.56 -22.15
CA ALA A 214 5.75 -0.79 -21.56
C ALA A 214 6.16 -0.81 -20.08
N ASP A 215 6.78 0.25 -19.57
CA ASP A 215 7.14 0.36 -18.15
C ASP A 215 5.96 0.73 -17.26
N ALA A 216 4.87 1.24 -17.84
CA ALA A 216 3.64 1.51 -17.11
C ALA A 216 3.04 0.21 -16.53
N GLY A 217 2.37 0.33 -15.38
CA GLY A 217 1.73 -0.79 -14.70
C GLY A 217 1.95 -0.81 -13.20
N LEU A 218 1.61 -1.93 -12.57
CA LEU A 218 1.72 -2.11 -11.12
C LEU A 218 3.09 -2.67 -10.73
N TYR A 219 3.77 -1.97 -9.84
CA TYR A 219 4.99 -2.44 -9.18
C TYR A 219 4.66 -2.82 -7.75
N PHE A 220 5.30 -3.87 -7.25
CA PHE A 220 5.15 -4.34 -5.88
C PHE A 220 6.51 -4.32 -5.18
N CYS A 221 6.50 -3.84 -3.95
CA CYS A 221 7.61 -3.98 -3.02
C CYS A 221 7.20 -4.88 -1.86
N GLY A 222 8.04 -5.84 -1.51
CA GLY A 222 7.85 -6.76 -0.40
C GLY A 222 8.86 -6.48 0.70
N ALA A 223 8.40 -6.24 1.93
CA ALA A 223 9.23 -6.28 3.13
C ALA A 223 9.17 -7.69 3.72
N VAL A 224 10.32 -8.36 3.77
CA VAL A 224 10.42 -9.77 4.15
C VAL A 224 10.79 -9.86 5.62
N TYR A 225 9.98 -10.58 6.39
CA TYR A 225 10.23 -10.93 7.79
C TYR A 225 10.30 -12.46 7.94
N PRO A 226 10.87 -12.99 9.03
CA PRO A 226 10.95 -14.44 9.26
C PRO A 226 9.58 -15.15 9.22
N ILE A 227 8.52 -14.51 9.72
CA ILE A 227 7.16 -15.07 9.71
C ILE A 227 6.45 -14.94 8.36
N GLY A 228 6.82 -13.98 7.51
CA GLY A 228 6.10 -13.72 6.26
C GLY A 228 6.49 -12.43 5.57
N THR A 229 5.87 -12.15 4.41
CA THR A 229 6.20 -10.98 3.58
C THR A 229 5.03 -10.01 3.46
N SER A 230 5.28 -8.75 3.80
CA SER A 230 4.34 -7.64 3.65
C SER A 230 4.50 -7.00 2.28
N HIS A 231 3.42 -6.82 1.53
CA HIS A 231 3.48 -6.25 0.18
C HIS A 231 2.73 -4.93 0.08
N ASN A 232 3.30 -3.97 -0.63
CA ASN A 232 2.61 -2.77 -1.10
C ASN A 232 2.72 -2.68 -2.62
N ASN A 233 1.75 -2.01 -3.25
CA ASN A 233 1.73 -1.82 -4.70
C ASN A 233 1.63 -0.33 -5.07
N ILE A 234 2.29 0.03 -6.16
CA ILE A 234 2.31 1.38 -6.73
C ILE A 234 2.06 1.27 -8.23
N GLU A 235 1.04 1.96 -8.72
CA GLU A 235 0.78 2.11 -10.15
C GLU A 235 1.71 3.19 -10.74
N LEU A 236 2.46 2.84 -11.78
CA LEU A 236 3.24 3.76 -12.59
C LEU A 236 2.50 4.04 -13.90
N LYS A 237 2.27 5.31 -14.20
CA LYS A 237 1.83 5.78 -15.52
C LYS A 237 2.98 6.49 -16.20
N VAL A 238 3.24 6.12 -17.46
CA VAL A 238 4.25 6.76 -18.29
C VAL A 238 3.55 7.64 -19.31
N ILE A 239 3.84 8.94 -19.29
CA ILE A 239 3.21 9.93 -20.17
C ILE A 239 4.27 10.66 -21.01
N THR A 240 3.80 11.38 -22.03
CA THR A 240 4.65 12.29 -22.80
C THR A 240 4.53 13.71 -22.25
N LEU A 241 5.50 14.57 -22.56
CA LEU A 241 5.42 16.00 -22.23
C LEU A 241 4.28 16.73 -22.96
N TRP A 242 3.68 16.10 -23.97
CA TRP A 242 2.53 16.65 -24.68
C TRP A 242 1.27 16.67 -23.81
N GLU A 243 1.11 15.71 -22.90
CA GLU A 243 -0.08 15.58 -22.07
C GLU A 243 -0.31 16.81 -21.16
N PRO A 244 0.66 17.25 -20.33
CA PRO A 244 0.50 18.47 -19.55
C PRO A 244 0.48 19.74 -20.42
N LEU A 245 0.92 19.70 -21.68
CA LEU A 245 0.98 20.88 -22.55
C LEU A 245 -0.38 21.30 -23.13
N LYS A 246 -1.29 20.34 -23.35
CA LYS A 246 -2.64 20.57 -23.91
C LYS A 246 -3.42 21.73 -23.25
N PRO A 247 -3.56 21.82 -21.91
CA PRO A 247 -4.28 22.93 -21.29
C PRO A 247 -3.64 24.29 -21.57
N PHE A 248 -2.30 24.38 -21.64
CA PHE A 248 -1.62 25.63 -21.96
C PHE A 248 -1.89 26.07 -23.41
N LEU A 249 -1.90 25.13 -24.35
CA LEU A 249 -2.27 25.43 -25.74
C LEU A 249 -3.72 25.90 -25.85
N ALA A 250 -4.65 25.31 -25.09
CA ALA A 250 -6.03 25.76 -25.06
C ALA A 250 -6.15 27.22 -24.56
N ILE A 251 -5.46 27.55 -23.47
CA ILE A 251 -5.41 28.93 -22.93
C ILE A 251 -4.83 29.89 -23.96
N LEU A 252 -3.73 29.53 -24.64
CA LEU A 252 -3.12 30.36 -25.67
C LEU A 252 -4.07 30.65 -26.83
N VAL A 253 -4.82 29.64 -27.28
CA VAL A 253 -5.82 29.81 -28.34
C VAL A 253 -6.94 30.73 -27.88
N GLU A 254 -7.45 30.56 -26.66
CA GLU A 254 -8.50 31.41 -26.11
C GLU A 254 -8.08 32.88 -26.02
N VAL A 255 -6.87 33.15 -25.51
CA VAL A 255 -6.31 34.51 -25.45
C VAL A 255 -6.16 35.10 -26.85
N CYS A 256 -5.66 34.33 -27.83
CA CYS A 256 -5.54 34.80 -29.21
C CYS A 256 -6.90 35.18 -29.82
N VAL A 257 -7.95 34.39 -29.57
CA VAL A 257 -9.31 34.66 -30.05
C VAL A 257 -9.88 35.92 -29.43
N LEU A 258 -9.70 36.11 -28.11
CA LEU A 258 -10.16 37.32 -27.42
C LEU A 258 -9.46 38.58 -27.94
N VAL A 259 -8.14 38.52 -28.12
CA VAL A 259 -7.36 39.64 -28.69
C VAL A 259 -7.84 39.95 -30.11
N ALA A 260 -8.05 38.92 -30.95
CA ALA A 260 -8.56 39.12 -32.30
C ALA A 260 -9.97 39.74 -32.30
N ALA A 261 -10.86 39.30 -31.41
CA ALA A 261 -12.20 39.86 -31.27
C ALA A 261 -12.16 41.34 -30.85
N ILE A 262 -11.29 41.71 -29.90
CA ILE A 262 -11.09 43.10 -29.47
C ILE A 262 -10.58 43.96 -30.63
N LEU A 263 -9.54 43.50 -31.35
CA LEU A 263 -8.99 44.24 -32.50
C LEU A 263 -10.01 44.40 -33.64
N LEU A 264 -10.84 43.39 -33.90
CA LEU A 264 -11.94 43.48 -34.87
C LEU A 264 -13.01 44.46 -34.42
N TYR A 265 -13.35 44.47 -33.12
CA TYR A 265 -14.30 45.40 -32.53
C TYR A 265 -13.81 46.85 -32.65
N GLU A 266 -12.56 47.12 -32.26
CA GLU A 266 -11.93 48.45 -32.39
C GLU A 266 -11.90 48.93 -33.84
N ARG A 267 -11.50 48.06 -34.77
CA ARG A 267 -11.52 48.38 -36.22
C ARG A 267 -12.94 48.68 -36.72
N SER A 268 -13.95 47.96 -36.24
CA SER A 268 -15.34 48.19 -36.64
C SER A 268 -15.88 49.53 -36.10
N GLN A 269 -15.55 49.90 -34.87
CA GLN A 269 -15.92 51.19 -34.29
C GLN A 269 -15.20 52.34 -34.95
N SER A 270 -13.89 52.22 -35.20
CA SER A 270 -13.12 53.23 -35.93
C SER A 270 -13.75 53.55 -37.29
N LYS A 271 -14.23 52.53 -38.02
CA LYS A 271 -14.96 52.72 -39.29
C LYS A 271 -16.33 53.39 -39.11
N LYS A 272 -17.06 53.10 -38.01
CA LYS A 272 -18.36 53.73 -37.71
C LYS A 272 -18.21 55.21 -37.33
N ASN A 273 -17.15 55.56 -36.61
CA ASN A 273 -16.88 56.94 -36.19
C ASN A 273 -16.55 57.85 -37.39
N CYS A 274 -15.85 57.36 -38.42
CA CYS A 274 -15.63 58.12 -39.66
C CYS A 274 -16.89 58.29 -40.54
N ALA A 275 -17.90 57.43 -40.41
CA ALA A 275 -19.13 57.50 -41.20
C ALA A 275 -20.17 58.47 -40.63
N THR A 276 -19.99 58.96 -39.40
CA THR A 276 -20.97 59.83 -38.71
C THR A 276 -20.65 61.33 -38.83
N GLU A 277 -19.48 61.71 -39.39
CA GLU A 277 -19.08 63.12 -39.56
C GLU A 277 -19.61 63.77 -40.86
N ASN A 278 -20.29 63.03 -41.75
CA ASN A 278 -20.88 63.60 -42.98
C ASN A 278 -22.33 63.10 -43.18
N GLY A 279 -23.31 63.82 -42.61
CA GLY A 279 -24.73 63.64 -42.91
C GLY A 279 -25.60 64.70 -42.20
N PRO A 280 -26.48 65.45 -42.91
CA PRO A 280 -26.99 66.75 -42.46
C PRO A 280 -28.19 66.69 -41.50
N ASN A 281 -28.28 67.73 -40.68
CA ASN A 281 -29.43 68.10 -39.83
C ASN A 281 -30.71 68.30 -40.66
N PRO A 282 -31.90 67.97 -40.13
CA PRO A 282 -32.94 69.00 -40.14
C PRO A 282 -33.84 69.05 -38.89
N ASP A 283 -34.27 70.29 -38.63
CA ASP A 283 -35.14 70.78 -37.58
C ASP A 283 -36.61 70.28 -37.62
N GLN A 284 -37.26 70.53 -36.48
CA GLN A 284 -38.65 70.27 -36.06
C GLN A 284 -39.75 70.93 -36.94
N THR A 285 -40.96 70.34 -36.98
CA THR A 285 -42.25 71.08 -37.09
C THR A 285 -43.43 70.22 -36.59
N ASN A 286 -44.30 70.82 -35.76
CA ASN A 286 -45.54 70.25 -35.19
C ASN A 286 -46.78 70.52 -36.08
N THR A 287 -47.74 69.58 -36.14
CA THR A 287 -49.19 69.89 -36.28
C THR A 287 -50.07 68.80 -35.62
N LEU A 288 -51.15 69.25 -34.97
CA LEU A 288 -52.06 68.60 -33.99
C LEU A 288 -53.37 68.07 -34.62
N THR A 289 -53.93 66.96 -34.08
CA THR A 289 -55.36 66.64 -33.72
C THR A 289 -55.52 65.11 -33.57
N GLN A 290 -56.36 64.46 -32.75
CA GLN A 290 -57.20 64.67 -31.54
C GLN A 290 -57.83 63.27 -31.23
N GLU A 291 -58.38 63.06 -30.02
CA GLU A 291 -59.31 61.98 -29.58
C GLU A 291 -58.68 60.67 -29.05
N GLU A 292 -59.11 60.02 -27.95
CA GLU A 292 -59.95 60.31 -26.78
C GLU A 292 -59.73 59.12 -25.80
N ASN A 293 -59.72 59.41 -24.49
CA ASN A 293 -60.16 58.60 -23.34
C ASN A 293 -60.04 57.05 -23.34
N ASN A 294 -59.31 56.51 -22.36
CA ASN A 294 -59.93 55.95 -21.14
C ASN A 294 -58.91 55.41 -20.12
N GLU A 295 -59.21 55.73 -18.86
CA GLU A 295 -58.64 55.23 -17.62
C GLU A 295 -58.62 53.69 -17.53
N ARG A 296 -57.58 53.13 -16.90
CA ARG A 296 -57.76 52.55 -15.55
C ARG A 296 -56.43 52.36 -14.81
N GLU A 297 -56.43 52.92 -13.62
CA GLU A 297 -55.43 52.78 -12.57
C GLU A 297 -55.14 51.33 -12.17
N GLY A 298 -53.91 51.14 -11.67
CA GLY A 298 -53.49 49.99 -10.89
C GLY A 298 -52.09 50.21 -10.32
N ASN A 299 -51.86 51.35 -9.67
CA ASN A 299 -50.61 51.67 -9.00
C ASN A 299 -50.61 51.09 -7.59
N SER A 300 -49.56 50.36 -7.20
CA SER A 300 -49.11 50.16 -5.80
C SER A 300 -48.02 49.08 -5.79
N SER A 301 -46.92 49.15 -5.05
CA SER A 301 -46.13 50.19 -4.42
C SER A 301 -44.87 49.45 -3.94
N VAL A 302 -43.76 50.16 -3.89
CA VAL A 302 -42.48 49.67 -3.38
C VAL A 302 -42.53 49.49 -1.86
N ARG A 303 -41.80 48.47 -1.36
CA ARG A 303 -41.20 48.23 0.00
C ARG A 303 -41.59 46.81 0.46
N GLN A 304 -40.71 45.97 1.01
CA GLN A 304 -39.65 46.24 1.98
C GLN A 304 -38.67 45.04 2.06
N ARG A 305 -37.51 45.31 2.67
CA ARG A 305 -36.35 44.43 2.91
C ARG A 305 -36.49 43.63 4.22
N ASN A 306 -35.62 42.63 4.36
CA ASN A 306 -35.17 41.88 5.57
C ASN A 306 -35.96 40.59 5.87
N VAL A 307 -35.37 39.50 6.35
CA VAL A 307 -34.07 39.19 7.01
C VAL A 307 -33.52 37.90 6.42
#